data_AF-A0A658NR72-F1
#
_entry.id   AF-A0A658NR72-F1
#
_cell.length_a   1.000
_cell.length_b   1.000
_cell.length_c   1.000
_cell.angle_alpha   90.00
_cell.angle_beta   90.00
_cell.angle_gamma   90.00
#
_symmetry.space_group_name_H-M   'P 1'
#
loop_
_entity.id
_entity.type
_entity.pdbx_description
1 polymer ?
#
loop_
_entity_poly.entity_id
_entity_poly.type
_entity_poly.pdbx_seq_one_letter_code
_entity_poly.pdbx_strand_id
1 'polypeptide(L)'
;ALAAGNRVMVKPSELTPRFSAVLAEAVARRFGDDEVAVIQGGPDVAAAFTALPFDHLLFTGSTRVGRIVAEAAAKNLTPVTLELGGKSPA
;
A
#
# COMPACT_ATOMS: atom_id res chain seq x y z
N ALA A 1 2.02 -11.34 -2.94
CA ALA A 1 1.62 -11.46 -1.52
C ALA A 1 0.72 -12.68 -1.27
N LEU A 2 -0.50 -12.72 -1.80
CA LEU A 2 -1.45 -13.85 -1.56
C LEU A 2 -0.93 -15.22 -1.99
N ALA A 3 -0.38 -15.35 -3.20
CA ALA A 3 0.20 -16.62 -3.68
C ALA A 3 1.37 -17.13 -2.82
N ALA A 4 2.02 -16.23 -2.06
CA ALA A 4 3.06 -16.58 -1.10
C ALA A 4 2.51 -16.83 0.32
N GLY A 5 1.18 -16.95 0.48
CA GLY A 5 0.52 -17.29 1.75
C GLY A 5 0.32 -16.12 2.72
N ASN A 6 0.45 -14.87 2.27
CA ASN A 6 0.32 -13.70 3.14
C ASN A 6 -1.10 -13.14 3.15
N ARG A 7 -1.52 -12.60 4.29
CA ARG A 7 -2.65 -11.66 4.39
C ARG A 7 -2.24 -10.31 3.81
N VAL A 8 -3.19 -9.55 3.27
CA VAL A 8 -2.87 -8.31 2.54
C VAL A 8 -3.75 -7.15 2.98
N MET A 9 -3.13 -6.01 3.20
CA MET A 9 -3.83 -4.72 3.22
C MET A 9 -3.43 -3.92 1.99
N VAL A 10 -4.41 -3.36 1.28
CA VAL A 10 -4.20 -2.52 0.09
C VAL A 10 -4.73 -1.13 0.35
N LYS A 11 -3.89 -0.12 0.17
CA LYS A 11 -4.30 1.29 0.24
C LYS A 11 -4.21 1.94 -1.14
N PRO A 12 -5.31 2.00 -1.93
CA PRO A 12 -5.30 2.63 -3.23
C PRO A 12 -5.21 4.16 -3.11
N SER A 13 -4.86 4.84 -4.22
CA SER A 13 -4.76 6.30 -4.25
C SER A 13 -6.12 6.97 -4.10
N GLU A 14 -6.16 8.01 -3.27
CA GLU A 14 -7.29 8.93 -3.11
C GLU A 14 -7.61 9.71 -4.38
N LEU A 15 -6.68 9.80 -5.34
CA LEU A 15 -6.87 10.50 -6.61
C LEU A 15 -7.77 9.75 -7.58
N THR A 16 -8.05 8.46 -7.32
CA THR A 16 -8.92 7.61 -8.15
C THR A 16 -10.06 7.00 -7.33
N PRO A 17 -10.95 7.84 -6.72
CA PRO A 17 -11.94 7.37 -5.74
C PRO A 17 -12.93 6.36 -6.31
N ARG A 18 -13.32 6.51 -7.59
CA ARG A 18 -14.21 5.55 -8.26
C ARG A 18 -13.57 4.18 -8.44
N PHE A 19 -12.27 4.14 -8.80
CA PHE A 19 -11.54 2.89 -8.90
C PHE A 19 -11.38 2.23 -7.53
N SER A 20 -11.00 3.02 -6.52
CA SER A 20 -10.85 2.55 -5.15
C SER A 20 -12.14 1.91 -4.61
N ALA A 21 -13.30 2.51 -4.88
CA ALA A 21 -14.60 1.95 -4.51
C ALA A 21 -14.88 0.59 -5.20
N VAL A 22 -14.67 0.50 -6.52
CA VAL A 22 -14.86 -0.75 -7.26
C VAL A 22 -13.87 -1.82 -6.82
N LEU A 23 -12.63 -1.46 -6.53
CA LEU A 23 -11.63 -2.38 -6.01
C LEU A 23 -12.05 -2.94 -4.65
N ALA A 24 -12.52 -2.09 -3.73
CA ALA A 24 -13.02 -2.54 -2.43
C ALA A 24 -14.21 -3.50 -2.56
N GLU A 25 -15.19 -3.19 -3.42
CA GLU A 25 -16.33 -4.07 -3.67
C GLU A 25 -15.91 -5.40 -4.31
N ALA A 26 -15.00 -5.37 -5.28
CA ALA A 26 -14.49 -6.57 -5.93
C ALA A 26 -13.72 -7.49 -4.96
N VAL A 27 -12.90 -6.92 -4.08
CA VAL A 27 -12.16 -7.66 -3.06
C VAL A 27 -13.12 -8.27 -2.04
N ALA A 28 -14.04 -7.48 -1.49
CA ALA A 28 -14.98 -7.93 -0.46
C ALA A 28 -15.94 -9.04 -0.95
N ARG A 29 -16.19 -9.13 -2.27
CA ARG A 29 -16.96 -10.23 -2.86
C ARG A 29 -16.24 -11.58 -2.82
N ARG A 30 -14.91 -11.60 -2.68
CA ARG A 30 -14.10 -12.83 -2.79
C ARG A 30 -13.32 -13.17 -1.52
N PHE A 31 -12.97 -12.17 -0.72
CA PHE A 31 -12.11 -12.29 0.45
C PHE A 31 -12.78 -11.66 1.66
N GLY A 32 -12.54 -12.26 2.83
CA GLY A 32 -12.83 -11.58 4.10
C GLY A 32 -11.78 -10.52 4.41
N ASP A 33 -12.12 -9.56 5.25
CA ASP A 33 -11.19 -8.51 5.71
C ASP A 33 -10.00 -9.09 6.50
N ASP A 34 -10.15 -10.31 7.01
CA ASP A 34 -9.07 -11.06 7.62
C ASP A 34 -8.09 -11.65 6.60
N GLU A 35 -8.42 -11.75 5.31
CA GLU A 35 -7.51 -12.21 4.25
C GLU A 35 -7.00 -11.04 3.40
N VAL A 36 -7.90 -10.19 2.91
CA VAL A 36 -7.58 -9.00 2.10
C VAL A 36 -8.46 -7.82 2.50
N ALA A 37 -7.86 -6.77 3.05
CA ALA A 37 -8.57 -5.54 3.40
C ALA A 37 -8.18 -4.37 2.47
N VAL A 38 -9.16 -3.59 2.02
CA VAL A 38 -8.93 -2.36 1.22
C VAL A 38 -9.15 -1.14 2.10
N ILE A 39 -8.09 -0.37 2.33
CA ILE A 39 -8.09 0.82 3.19
C ILE A 39 -8.05 2.08 2.35
N GLN A 40 -9.14 2.85 2.34
CA GLN A 40 -9.23 4.09 1.57
C GLN A 40 -8.97 5.31 2.45
N GLY A 41 -8.46 6.38 1.84
CA GLY A 41 -8.23 7.65 2.51
C GLY A 41 -7.08 8.43 1.91
N GLY A 42 -6.88 9.66 2.36
CA GLY A 42 -5.81 10.54 1.88
C GLY A 42 -4.45 10.32 2.57
N PRO A 43 -3.62 11.38 2.63
CA PRO A 43 -2.29 11.35 3.24
C PRO A 43 -2.27 10.92 4.71
N ASP A 44 -3.23 11.35 5.53
CA ASP A 44 -3.25 11.00 6.96
C ASP A 44 -3.44 9.49 7.18
N VAL A 45 -4.33 8.89 6.40
CA VAL A 45 -4.53 7.44 6.40
C VAL A 45 -3.30 6.72 5.87
N ALA A 46 -2.64 7.27 4.83
CA ALA A 46 -1.40 6.68 4.32
C ALA A 46 -0.27 6.70 5.37
N ALA A 47 -0.10 7.80 6.09
CA ALA A 47 0.90 7.93 7.15
C ALA A 47 0.67 6.93 8.28
N ALA A 48 -0.57 6.81 8.75
CA ALA A 48 -0.95 5.81 9.75
C ALA A 48 -0.75 4.38 9.24
N PHE A 49 -1.14 4.11 8.00
CA PHE A 49 -0.97 2.81 7.35
C PHE A 49 0.50 2.41 7.32
N THR A 50 1.39 3.27 6.82
CA THR A 50 2.83 2.94 6.67
C THR A 50 3.58 2.80 7.99
N ALA A 51 2.99 3.25 9.10
CA ALA A 51 3.57 3.10 10.45
C ALA A 51 3.18 1.78 11.13
N LEU A 52 2.26 1.00 10.55
CA LEU A 52 1.88 -0.31 11.08
C LEU A 52 3.05 -1.30 10.98
N PRO A 53 3.14 -2.27 11.91
CA PRO A 53 4.22 -3.27 11.94
C PRO A 53 3.96 -4.38 10.92
N PHE A 54 4.05 -4.05 9.62
CA PHE A 54 3.95 -5.04 8.56
C PHE A 54 5.19 -5.92 8.47
N ASP A 55 5.02 -7.16 8.04
CA ASP A 55 6.14 -8.05 7.71
C ASP A 55 6.83 -7.66 6.39
N HIS A 56 6.13 -6.95 5.51
CA HIS A 56 6.67 -6.34 4.30
C HIS A 56 5.77 -5.21 3.82
N LEU A 57 6.36 -4.11 3.34
CA LEU A 57 5.62 -2.98 2.79
C LEU A 57 6.02 -2.67 1.34
N LEU A 58 5.05 -2.72 0.42
CA LEU A 58 5.25 -2.40 -0.99
C LEU A 58 4.63 -1.04 -1.30
N PHE A 59 5.39 -0.15 -1.93
CA PHE A 59 4.94 1.16 -2.33
C PHE A 59 5.27 1.45 -3.79
N THR A 60 4.29 2.02 -4.50
CA THR A 60 4.46 2.56 -5.85
C THR A 60 4.14 4.04 -5.85
N GLY A 61 5.04 4.87 -6.36
CA GLY A 61 4.79 6.31 -6.45
C GLY A 61 6.03 7.17 -6.66
N SER A 62 6.01 8.40 -6.11
CA SER A 62 7.12 9.33 -6.28
C SER A 62 8.31 8.99 -5.38
N THR A 63 9.53 9.28 -5.83
CA THR A 63 10.76 9.09 -5.03
C THR A 63 10.72 9.84 -3.70
N ARG A 64 10.11 11.03 -3.68
CA ARG A 64 9.96 11.83 -2.45
C ARG A 64 9.10 11.11 -1.42
N VAL A 65 7.95 10.57 -1.82
CA VAL A 65 7.05 9.84 -0.92
C VAL A 65 7.64 8.49 -0.55
N GLY A 66 8.31 7.80 -1.47
CA GLY A 66 9.00 6.53 -1.18
C GLY A 66 10.02 6.63 -0.05
N ARG A 67 10.73 7.76 0.08
CA ARG A 67 11.61 8.02 1.23
C ARG A 67 10.85 8.10 2.55
N ILE A 68 9.75 8.86 2.59
CA ILE A 68 8.89 8.98 3.78
C ILE A 68 8.36 7.61 4.21
N VAL A 69 7.96 6.80 3.23
CA VAL A 69 7.49 5.44 3.45
C VAL A 69 8.58 4.55 4.06
N ALA A 70 9.80 4.59 3.50
CA ALA A 70 10.93 3.82 4.04
C ALA A 70 11.31 4.26 5.47
N GLU A 71 11.29 5.56 5.75
CA GLU A 71 11.54 6.10 7.10
C GLU A 71 10.49 5.62 8.12
N ALA A 72 9.21 5.56 7.73
CA ALA A 72 8.16 5.05 8.60
C ALA A 72 8.32 3.54 8.86
N ALA A 73 8.55 2.75 7.81
CA ALA A 73 8.75 1.31 7.88
C ALA A 73 9.97 0.90 8.73
N ALA A 74 11.04 1.70 8.70
CA ALA A 74 12.27 1.45 9.46
C ALA A 74 12.05 1.35 10.97
N LYS A 75 11.03 2.03 11.53
CA LYS A 75 10.70 1.96 12.96
C LYS A 75 10.30 0.56 13.43
N ASN A 76 9.78 -0.26 12.51
CA ASN A 76 9.38 -1.64 12.75
C ASN A 76 10.36 -2.66 12.13
N LEU A 77 11.48 -2.20 11.57
CA LEU A 77 12.40 -3.00 10.75
C LEU A 77 11.70 -3.72 9.59
N THR A 78 10.60 -3.15 9.08
CA THR A 78 9.82 -3.72 7.99
C THR A 78 10.60 -3.60 6.68
N PRO A 79 10.88 -4.71 5.96
CA PRO A 79 11.47 -4.66 4.64
C PRO A 79 10.53 -3.97 3.65
N VAL A 80 11.10 -3.16 2.75
CA VAL A 80 10.35 -2.38 1.77
C VAL A 80 10.72 -2.75 0.33
N THR A 81 9.72 -2.73 -0.55
CA THR A 81 9.91 -2.65 -2.01
C THR A 81 9.35 -1.32 -2.50
N LEU A 82 10.17 -0.54 -3.20
CA LEU A 82 9.84 0.81 -3.65
C LEU A 82 9.90 0.90 -5.18
N GLU A 83 8.73 0.91 -5.82
CA GLU A 83 8.57 1.09 -7.26
C GLU A 83 8.39 2.58 -7.56
N LEU A 84 9.49 3.26 -7.92
CA LEU A 84 9.57 4.72 -7.97
C LEU A 84 9.67 5.26 -9.39
N GLY A 85 9.29 6.53 -9.54
CA GLY A 85 9.51 7.26 -10.79
C GLY A 85 10.99 7.54 -11.11
N GLY A 86 11.25 7.95 -12.34
CA GLY A 86 12.56 8.31 -12.87
C GLY A 86 12.43 8.90 -14.28
N LYS A 87 13.55 9.11 -14.95
CA LYS A 87 13.58 9.50 -16.37
C LYS A 87 14.15 8.34 -17.17
N SER A 88 13.27 7.58 -17.82
CA SER A 88 13.68 6.49 -18.72
C SER A 88 14.16 7.10 -20.05
N PRO A 89 15.45 6.93 -20.43
CA PRO A 89 15.94 7.42 -21.71
C PRO A 89 15.35 6.60 -22.88
N ALA A 90 15.33 7.20 -24.07
CA ALA A 90 14.95 6.55 -25.32
C ALA A 90 16.12 5.76 -25.92
#